data_AF-A0A355A9N3-F1
#
_entry.id   AF-A0A355A9N3-F1
#
_cell.length_a   1.000
_cell.length_b   1.000
_cell.length_c   1.000
_cell.angle_alpha   90.00
_cell.angle_beta   90.00
_cell.angle_gamma   90.00
#
_symmetry.space_group_name_H-M   'P 1'
#
loop_
_entity.id
_entity.type
_entity.pdbx_description
1 polymer ?
#
loop_
_entity_poly.entity_id
_entity_poly.type
_entity_poly.pdbx_seq_one_letter_code
_entity_poly.pdbx_strand_id
1 'polypeptide(L)'
;ILWPTSLDLLDTEDWIKIREGEEEVGYCLIDTPPMWNPNWKHPSHKEETDVEISTKAKAIPFTKSKKTTLVGGINLEVGAITPEQINLIFKHVPFDVTYVDENDEVRYYNKGDDRVFPRSSGIIGREVKYCHPPKSVHIVERIVDAFKSGEKSEANFWINFRDKFVYIQYFAVRDDNGNYKGVLEITYDATVLKGLEGEQRLLDWE
;
A
#
# COMPACT_ATOMS: atom_id res chain seq x y z
N ILE A 1 -28.48 9.07 21.18
CA ILE A 1 -29.16 8.52 19.98
C ILE A 1 -28.28 7.46 19.33
N LEU A 2 -27.09 7.82 18.83
CA LEU A 2 -26.20 6.86 18.16
C LEU A 2 -25.79 5.66 19.04
N TRP A 3 -25.40 5.87 20.29
CA TRP A 3 -24.96 4.76 21.17
C TRP A 3 -26.02 3.67 21.40
N PRO A 4 -27.25 3.98 21.84
CA PRO A 4 -28.32 2.98 21.93
C PRO A 4 -28.61 2.29 20.60
N THR A 5 -28.63 3.04 19.48
CA THR A 5 -28.86 2.47 18.16
C THR A 5 -27.76 1.50 17.73
N SER A 6 -26.50 1.77 18.08
CA SER A 6 -25.38 0.86 17.82
C SER A 6 -25.51 -0.46 18.58
N LEU A 7 -26.02 -0.44 19.81
CA LEU A 7 -26.26 -1.66 20.61
C LEU A 7 -27.36 -2.55 20.02
N ASP A 8 -28.36 -1.95 19.36
CA ASP A 8 -29.46 -2.69 18.73
C ASP A 8 -29.07 -3.27 17.34
N LEU A 9 -28.10 -2.66 16.66
CA LEU A 9 -27.77 -3.00 15.27
C LEU A 9 -26.49 -3.83 15.09
N LEU A 10 -25.51 -3.66 15.98
CA LEU A 10 -24.19 -4.29 15.86
C LEU A 10 -24.12 -5.56 16.72
N ASP A 11 -23.69 -6.65 16.11
CA ASP A 11 -23.44 -7.90 16.84
C ASP A 11 -22.01 -7.97 17.38
N THR A 12 -21.71 -9.03 18.15
CA THR A 12 -20.40 -9.24 18.76
C THR A 12 -19.27 -9.28 17.73
N GLU A 13 -19.49 -9.84 16.54
CA GLU A 13 -18.45 -9.90 15.49
C GLU A 13 -18.16 -8.52 14.92
N ASP A 14 -19.18 -7.69 14.76
CA ASP A 14 -19.02 -6.30 14.34
C ASP A 14 -18.20 -5.50 15.37
N TRP A 15 -18.47 -5.66 16.67
CA TRP A 15 -17.71 -5.00 17.74
C TRP A 15 -16.25 -5.46 17.82
N ILE A 16 -15.95 -6.73 17.53
CA ILE A 16 -14.57 -7.24 17.46
C ILE A 16 -13.82 -6.53 16.32
N LYS A 17 -14.40 -6.46 15.12
CA LYS A 17 -13.78 -5.79 13.97
C LYS A 17 -13.56 -4.30 14.21
N ILE A 18 -14.51 -3.63 14.86
CA ILE A 18 -14.36 -2.22 15.25
C ILE A 18 -13.15 -2.07 16.18
N ARG A 19 -13.05 -2.92 17.22
CA ARG A 19 -11.94 -2.86 18.19
C ARG A 19 -10.56 -3.10 17.56
N GLU A 20 -10.47 -3.93 16.53
CA GLU A 20 -9.22 -4.17 15.76
C GLU A 20 -8.76 -2.91 15.00
N GLY A 21 -9.69 -2.11 14.48
CA GLY A 21 -9.36 -0.89 13.71
C GLY A 21 -9.18 0.40 14.54
N GLU A 22 -9.55 0.41 15.82
CA GLU A 22 -9.51 1.62 16.67
C GLU A 22 -8.09 2.19 16.85
N GLU A 23 -7.05 1.35 16.81
CA GLU A 23 -5.66 1.79 17.00
C GLU A 23 -5.13 2.67 15.86
N GLU A 24 -5.70 2.57 14.64
CA GLU A 24 -5.32 3.41 13.50
C GLU A 24 -5.73 4.88 13.70
N VAL A 25 -6.82 5.11 14.43
CA VAL A 25 -7.38 6.46 14.69
C VAL A 25 -6.91 6.98 16.05
N GLY A 26 -6.77 6.09 17.04
CA GLY A 26 -6.41 6.43 18.42
C GLY A 26 -7.60 6.85 19.29
N TYR A 27 -7.34 7.17 20.55
CA TYR A 27 -8.36 7.44 21.56
C TYR A 27 -8.32 8.88 22.08
N CYS A 28 -9.49 9.46 22.31
CA CYS A 28 -9.60 10.83 22.80
C CYS A 28 -9.69 10.85 24.34
N LEU A 29 -8.76 11.54 24.99
CA LEU A 29 -8.76 11.80 26.44
C LEU A 29 -8.66 10.56 27.35
N ILE A 30 -8.30 9.41 26.80
CA ILE A 30 -8.04 8.17 27.53
C ILE A 30 -6.77 7.50 27.00
N ASP A 31 -6.12 6.72 27.86
CA ASP A 31 -5.07 5.79 27.43
C ASP A 31 -5.68 4.64 26.61
N THR A 32 -4.85 3.94 25.82
CA THR A 32 -5.28 2.80 25.02
C THR A 32 -6.00 1.77 25.91
N PRO A 33 -7.31 1.53 25.70
CA PRO A 33 -8.08 0.61 26.52
C PRO A 33 -7.55 -0.82 26.33
N PRO A 34 -7.55 -1.66 27.39
CA PRO A 34 -7.15 -3.05 27.28
C PRO A 34 -7.98 -3.77 26.22
N MET A 35 -7.39 -4.77 25.56
CA MET A 35 -8.09 -5.54 24.54
C MET A 35 -9.36 -6.16 25.13
N TRP A 36 -10.51 -5.89 24.50
CA TRP A 36 -11.78 -6.45 24.93
C TRP A 36 -11.77 -7.96 24.71
N ASN A 37 -12.15 -8.73 25.73
CA ASN A 37 -12.30 -10.17 25.62
C ASN A 37 -13.75 -10.52 25.25
N PRO A 38 -14.03 -10.89 23.98
CA PRO A 38 -15.39 -11.21 23.54
C PRO A 38 -15.97 -12.46 24.21
N ASN A 39 -15.14 -13.28 24.86
CA ASN A 39 -15.57 -14.47 25.60
C ASN A 39 -15.83 -14.20 27.10
N TRP A 40 -15.66 -12.97 27.57
CA TRP A 40 -15.90 -12.63 28.96
C TRP A 40 -17.40 -12.48 29.24
N LYS A 41 -17.97 -13.42 30.02
CA LYS A 41 -19.35 -13.33 30.53
C LYS A 41 -19.38 -12.50 31.83
N HIS A 42 -20.02 -11.33 31.79
CA HIS A 42 -20.26 -10.51 32.98
C HIS A 42 -21.29 -11.21 33.92
N PRO A 43 -21.08 -11.27 35.25
CA PRO A 43 -21.91 -12.04 36.17
C PRO A 43 -23.38 -11.58 36.32
N SER A 44 -23.83 -10.57 35.58
CA SER A 44 -25.20 -10.04 35.63
C SER A 44 -26.14 -10.55 34.53
N HIS A 45 -25.67 -11.29 33.52
CA HIS A 45 -26.55 -11.85 32.50
C HIS A 45 -27.02 -13.26 32.89
N LYS A 46 -28.18 -13.31 33.57
CA LYS A 46 -29.00 -14.53 33.58
C LYS A 46 -29.60 -14.72 32.19
N GLU A 47 -29.58 -15.96 31.74
CA GLU A 47 -30.09 -16.44 30.45
C GLU A 47 -31.56 -16.03 30.25
N GLU A 48 -31.85 -15.37 29.13
CA GLU A 48 -33.18 -15.34 28.54
C GLU A 48 -33.09 -15.79 27.08
N THR A 49 -34.06 -16.63 26.75
CA THR A 49 -34.17 -17.59 25.67
C THR A 49 -34.41 -17.00 24.28
N ASP A 50 -33.98 -17.78 23.29
CA ASP A 50 -34.12 -17.62 21.84
C ASP A 50 -35.45 -17.06 21.34
N VAL A 51 -35.37 -16.08 20.44
CA VAL A 51 -36.39 -15.84 19.40
C VAL A 51 -35.69 -15.62 18.06
N GLU A 52 -35.84 -16.60 17.17
CA GLU A 52 -35.47 -16.48 15.74
C GLU A 52 -36.35 -15.44 15.05
N ILE A 53 -35.72 -14.40 14.48
CA ILE A 53 -36.33 -13.62 13.39
C ILE A 53 -35.35 -13.58 12.21
N SER A 54 -35.57 -14.53 11.30
CA SER A 54 -34.97 -14.58 9.98
C SER A 54 -35.51 -13.46 9.10
N THR A 55 -34.75 -12.39 8.89
CA THR A 55 -34.83 -11.55 7.67
C THR A 55 -33.48 -10.89 7.35
N LYS A 56 -32.53 -11.62 6.75
CA LYS A 56 -31.39 -11.02 6.04
C LYS A 56 -31.31 -11.59 4.63
N ALA A 57 -31.41 -10.70 3.64
CA ALA A 57 -31.25 -11.00 2.23
C ALA A 57 -29.90 -11.69 1.98
N LYS A 58 -29.92 -12.85 1.33
CA LYS A 58 -28.70 -13.55 0.89
C LYS A 58 -28.11 -12.81 -0.31
N ALA A 59 -26.84 -12.43 -0.20
CA ALA A 59 -26.06 -11.93 -1.32
C ALA A 59 -26.08 -12.97 -2.46
N ILE A 60 -26.38 -12.51 -3.68
CA ILE A 60 -26.41 -13.34 -4.89
C ILE A 60 -24.96 -13.58 -5.35
N PRO A 61 -24.51 -14.83 -5.59
CA PRO A 61 -23.18 -15.08 -6.09
C PRO A 61 -23.10 -14.74 -7.58
N PHE A 62 -22.09 -13.96 -7.96
CA PHE A 62 -21.85 -13.59 -9.36
C PHE A 62 -21.22 -14.75 -10.14
N THR A 63 -21.82 -15.13 -11.27
CA THR A 63 -21.10 -15.84 -12.34
C THR A 63 -21.57 -15.39 -13.73
N LYS A 64 -20.63 -14.90 -14.56
CA LYS A 64 -20.23 -15.62 -15.78
C LYS A 64 -18.92 -15.08 -16.37
N SER A 65 -18.08 -16.04 -16.74
CA SER A 65 -16.68 -15.98 -17.19
C SER A 65 -16.45 -15.34 -18.56
N LYS A 66 -15.28 -14.71 -18.73
CA LYS A 66 -14.35 -15.00 -19.83
C LYS A 66 -12.89 -14.86 -19.33
N LYS A 67 -12.37 -15.96 -18.76
CA LYS A 67 -10.94 -16.20 -18.41
C LYS A 67 -10.18 -14.99 -17.83
N THR A 68 -10.56 -14.58 -16.64
CA THR A 68 -9.66 -13.90 -15.70
C THR A 68 -9.20 -14.93 -14.67
N THR A 69 -7.94 -14.87 -14.29
CA THR A 69 -7.29 -15.80 -13.35
C THR A 69 -8.13 -16.01 -12.09
N LEU A 70 -8.31 -17.27 -11.68
CA LEU A 70 -9.05 -17.77 -10.51
C LEU A 70 -8.52 -17.29 -9.13
N VAL A 71 -7.72 -16.23 -9.09
CA VAL A 71 -7.15 -15.72 -7.85
C VAL A 71 -8.15 -14.72 -7.29
N GLY A 72 -8.69 -14.99 -6.10
CA GLY A 72 -9.44 -14.01 -5.31
C GLY A 72 -8.60 -12.75 -5.03
N GLY A 73 -9.18 -11.76 -4.34
CA GLY A 73 -8.40 -10.60 -3.91
C GLY A 73 -7.14 -11.02 -3.14
N ILE A 74 -6.04 -10.30 -3.36
CA ILE A 74 -4.86 -10.39 -2.49
C ILE A 74 -5.17 -9.55 -1.27
N ASN A 75 -5.13 -10.15 -0.08
CA ASN A 75 -5.19 -9.42 1.17
C ASN A 75 -3.89 -8.62 1.31
N LEU A 76 -4.02 -7.32 1.42
CA LEU A 76 -2.94 -6.41 1.77
C LEU A 76 -2.98 -6.19 3.29
N GLU A 77 -2.05 -5.36 3.80
CA GLU A 77 -2.05 -4.94 5.21
C GLU A 77 -3.43 -4.40 5.64
N VAL A 78 -4.02 -3.55 4.78
CA VAL A 78 -5.39 -3.07 4.93
C VAL A 78 -6.18 -3.30 3.64
N GLY A 79 -7.26 -4.08 3.74
CA GLY A 79 -8.18 -4.37 2.64
C GLY A 79 -7.71 -5.47 1.69
N ALA A 80 -8.45 -5.63 0.59
CA ALA A 80 -8.17 -6.64 -0.42
C ALA A 80 -8.46 -6.09 -1.82
N ILE A 81 -7.52 -6.32 -2.75
CA ILE A 81 -7.67 -5.93 -4.16
C ILE A 81 -7.19 -7.04 -5.09
N THR A 82 -7.75 -7.11 -6.29
CA THR A 82 -7.36 -8.14 -7.25
C THR A 82 -6.01 -7.80 -7.88
N PRO A 83 -5.27 -8.81 -8.41
CA PRO A 83 -4.05 -8.56 -9.19
C PRO A 83 -4.25 -7.57 -10.35
N GLU A 84 -5.43 -7.58 -10.98
CA GLU A 84 -5.78 -6.63 -12.04
C GLU A 84 -5.88 -5.19 -11.51
N GLN A 85 -6.53 -5.00 -10.36
CA GLN A 85 -6.63 -3.70 -9.70
C GLN A 85 -5.24 -3.17 -9.28
N ILE A 86 -4.36 -4.03 -8.75
CA ILE A 86 -2.97 -3.68 -8.44
C ILE A 86 -2.26 -3.14 -9.69
N ASN A 87 -2.35 -3.86 -10.81
CA ASN A 87 -1.75 -3.45 -12.06
C ASN A 87 -2.33 -2.11 -12.57
N LEU A 88 -3.64 -1.91 -12.45
CA LEU A 88 -4.29 -0.66 -12.85
C LEU A 88 -3.87 0.51 -11.97
N ILE A 89 -3.79 0.34 -10.65
CA ILE A 89 -3.33 1.38 -9.72
C ILE A 89 -1.92 1.84 -10.11
N PHE A 90 -0.97 0.91 -10.20
CA PHE A 90 0.41 1.26 -10.56
C PHE A 90 0.56 1.81 -11.99
N LYS A 91 -0.36 1.47 -12.91
CA LYS A 91 -0.36 2.09 -14.24
C LYS A 91 -0.74 3.58 -14.20
N HIS A 92 -1.53 4.01 -13.21
CA HIS A 92 -2.08 5.38 -13.15
C HIS A 92 -1.47 6.26 -12.05
N VAL A 93 -0.56 5.73 -11.20
CA VAL A 93 0.19 6.60 -10.27
C VAL A 93 1.03 7.61 -11.08
N PRO A 94 1.18 8.86 -10.61
CA PRO A 94 1.84 9.94 -11.36
C PRO A 94 3.37 9.87 -11.29
N PHE A 95 3.95 8.71 -10.97
CA PHE A 95 5.37 8.50 -10.84
C PHE A 95 5.78 7.13 -11.36
N ASP A 96 7.05 7.04 -11.73
CA ASP A 96 7.70 5.83 -12.16
C ASP A 96 8.11 5.01 -10.95
N VAL A 97 7.78 3.72 -10.97
CA VAL A 97 8.17 2.74 -9.96
C VAL A 97 9.05 1.68 -10.63
N THR A 98 10.13 1.31 -9.95
CA THR A 98 10.92 0.10 -10.21
C THR A 98 11.14 -0.63 -8.89
N TYR A 99 11.00 -1.95 -8.88
CA TYR A 99 11.31 -2.79 -7.72
C TYR A 99 12.40 -3.80 -8.07
N VAL A 100 13.42 -3.84 -7.21
CA VAL A 100 14.54 -4.77 -7.23
C VAL A 100 14.45 -5.63 -5.97
N ASP A 101 14.55 -6.95 -6.08
CA ASP A 101 14.38 -7.84 -4.93
C ASP A 101 15.65 -7.99 -4.07
N GLU A 102 15.59 -8.86 -3.06
CA GLU A 102 16.72 -9.14 -2.17
C GLU A 102 17.95 -9.76 -2.88
N ASN A 103 17.78 -10.25 -4.11
CA ASN A 103 18.83 -10.84 -4.94
C ASN A 103 19.41 -9.83 -5.95
N ASP A 104 19.07 -8.56 -5.81
CA ASP A 104 19.47 -7.46 -6.69
C ASP A 104 18.93 -7.58 -8.13
N GLU A 105 17.88 -8.39 -8.34
CA GLU A 105 17.25 -8.57 -9.66
C GLU A 105 16.03 -7.66 -9.81
N VAL A 106 15.91 -7.01 -10.97
CA VAL A 106 14.73 -6.20 -11.28
C VAL A 106 13.52 -7.12 -11.42
N ARG A 107 12.53 -6.99 -10.53
CA ARG A 107 11.30 -7.81 -10.56
C ARG A 107 10.11 -7.11 -11.17
N TYR A 108 10.06 -5.79 -11.08
CA TYR A 108 8.91 -5.04 -11.52
C TYR A 108 9.27 -3.61 -11.93
N TYR A 109 8.52 -3.08 -12.88
CA TYR A 109 8.38 -1.65 -13.11
C TYR A 109 6.97 -1.37 -13.60
N ASN A 110 6.37 -0.24 -13.23
CA ASN A 110 5.06 0.13 -13.76
C ASN A 110 5.18 0.61 -15.21
N LYS A 111 4.26 0.20 -16.07
CA LYS A 111 4.21 0.70 -17.45
C LYS A 111 3.41 2.00 -17.48
N GLY A 112 4.10 3.13 -17.63
CA GLY A 112 3.51 4.43 -17.93
C GLY A 112 3.83 4.84 -19.37
N ASP A 113 2.91 5.52 -20.04
CA ASP A 113 3.17 6.07 -21.38
C ASP A 113 4.18 7.24 -21.32
N ASP A 114 4.27 7.92 -20.17
CA ASP A 114 5.07 9.13 -19.95
C ASP A 114 6.23 8.95 -18.96
N ARG A 115 6.78 7.73 -18.85
CA ARG A 115 7.93 7.46 -17.95
C ARG A 115 9.09 8.42 -18.23
N VAL A 116 9.70 8.95 -17.17
CA VAL A 116 10.88 9.82 -17.27
C VAL A 116 12.06 9.03 -17.85
N PHE A 117 12.23 7.80 -17.37
CA PHE A 117 13.25 6.87 -17.88
C PHE A 117 12.58 5.66 -18.53
N PRO A 118 12.63 5.56 -19.87
CA PRO A 118 12.08 4.41 -20.58
C PRO A 118 12.74 3.09 -20.13
N ARG A 119 11.93 2.05 -19.98
CA ARG A 119 12.36 0.70 -19.64
C ARG A 119 11.94 -0.27 -20.75
N SER A 120 12.79 -1.24 -21.06
CA SER A 120 12.43 -2.37 -21.91
C SER A 120 12.08 -3.58 -21.03
N SER A 121 11.21 -4.47 -21.51
CA SER A 121 10.86 -5.69 -20.77
C SER A 121 12.06 -6.60 -20.50
N GLY A 122 13.13 -6.49 -21.30
CA GLY A 122 14.37 -7.27 -21.15
C GLY A 122 15.19 -6.96 -19.90
N ILE A 123 14.79 -5.98 -19.08
CA ILE A 123 15.44 -5.74 -17.77
C ILE A 123 14.93 -6.67 -16.67
N ILE A 124 13.74 -7.27 -16.83
CA ILE A 124 13.16 -8.13 -15.80
C ILE A 124 14.04 -9.36 -15.59
N GLY A 125 14.38 -9.66 -14.34
CA GLY A 125 15.29 -10.73 -13.94
C GLY A 125 16.77 -10.41 -14.14
N ARG A 126 17.12 -9.19 -14.59
CA ARG A 126 18.50 -8.77 -14.74
C ARG A 126 18.99 -8.13 -13.43
N GLU A 127 20.24 -8.42 -13.03
CA GLU A 127 20.85 -7.75 -11.89
C GLU A 127 20.96 -6.24 -12.13
N VAL A 128 20.68 -5.45 -11.10
CA VAL A 128 20.61 -3.99 -11.16
C VAL A 128 21.92 -3.38 -11.67
N LYS A 129 23.08 -3.93 -11.29
CA LYS A 129 24.40 -3.43 -11.71
C LYS A 129 24.58 -3.43 -13.23
N TYR A 130 23.93 -4.36 -13.95
CA TYR A 130 24.00 -4.43 -15.41
C TYR A 130 23.01 -3.52 -16.14
N CYS A 131 22.13 -2.85 -15.39
CA CYS A 131 21.16 -1.90 -15.93
C CYS A 131 21.68 -0.45 -15.95
N HIS A 132 22.84 -0.19 -15.32
CA HIS A 132 23.43 1.13 -15.22
C HIS A 132 24.76 1.25 -15.97
N PRO A 133 25.08 2.43 -16.53
CA PRO A 133 26.39 2.68 -17.12
C PRO A 133 27.54 2.53 -16.10
N PRO A 134 28.77 2.16 -16.53
CA PRO A 134 29.91 1.96 -15.62
C PRO A 134 30.23 3.17 -14.74
N LYS A 135 29.98 4.39 -15.22
CA LYS A 135 30.21 5.63 -14.48
C LYS A 135 29.30 5.81 -13.26
N SER A 136 28.18 5.11 -13.18
CA SER A 136 27.17 5.26 -12.12
C SER A 136 26.90 3.97 -11.35
N VAL A 137 27.38 2.82 -11.82
CA VAL A 137 27.11 1.52 -11.17
C VAL A 137 27.58 1.47 -9.72
N HIS A 138 28.77 2.03 -9.43
CA HIS A 138 29.32 2.08 -8.08
C HIS A 138 28.46 2.88 -7.09
N ILE A 139 27.68 3.85 -7.57
CA ILE A 139 26.74 4.61 -6.74
C ILE A 139 25.56 3.72 -6.36
N VAL A 140 25.04 2.97 -7.32
CA VAL A 140 23.93 2.03 -7.12
C VAL A 140 24.33 0.91 -6.17
N GLU A 141 25.50 0.30 -6.39
CA GLU A 141 26.05 -0.74 -5.51
C GLU A 141 26.20 -0.23 -4.08
N ARG A 142 26.73 0.99 -3.89
CA ARG A 142 26.84 1.60 -2.56
C ARG A 142 25.49 1.81 -1.87
N ILE A 143 24.45 2.20 -2.61
CA ILE A 143 23.10 2.35 -2.06
C ILE A 143 22.56 0.98 -1.61
N VAL A 144 22.68 -0.03 -2.48
CA VAL A 144 22.23 -1.41 -2.18
C VAL A 144 22.95 -1.96 -0.94
N ASP A 145 24.28 -1.79 -0.86
CA ASP A 145 25.07 -2.26 0.29
C ASP A 145 24.66 -1.56 1.60
N ALA A 146 24.45 -0.25 1.56
CA ALA A 146 23.99 0.51 2.73
C ALA A 146 22.58 0.11 3.17
N PHE A 147 21.71 -0.28 2.22
CA PHE A 147 20.37 -0.77 2.54
C PHE A 147 20.41 -2.19 3.10
N LYS A 148 21.22 -3.09 2.53
CA LYS A 148 21.40 -4.45 3.04
C LYS A 148 21.97 -4.46 4.46
N SER A 149 22.95 -3.61 4.74
CA SER A 149 23.56 -3.51 6.07
C SER A 149 22.68 -2.82 7.11
N GLY A 150 21.65 -2.09 6.68
CA GLY A 150 20.82 -1.26 7.55
C GLY A 150 21.43 0.08 7.93
N GLU A 151 22.57 0.47 7.34
CA GLU A 151 23.16 1.79 7.54
C GLU A 151 22.22 2.91 7.08
N LYS A 152 21.47 2.65 6.00
CA LYS A 152 20.49 3.58 5.42
C LYS A 152 19.19 2.85 5.08
N SER A 153 18.09 3.58 5.10
CA SER A 153 16.76 3.14 4.62
C SER A 153 16.29 3.93 3.40
N GLU A 154 16.95 5.04 3.08
CA GLU A 154 16.59 5.92 1.97
C GLU A 154 17.83 6.56 1.32
N ALA A 155 17.70 6.88 0.04
CA ALA A 155 18.68 7.68 -0.71
C ALA A 155 17.95 8.47 -1.80
N ASN A 156 18.12 9.80 -1.79
CA ASN A 156 17.34 10.70 -2.63
C ASN A 156 18.26 11.67 -3.40
N PHE A 157 17.96 11.92 -4.67
CA PHE A 157 18.63 12.95 -5.46
C PHE A 157 17.69 13.58 -6.49
N TRP A 158 18.05 14.77 -6.95
CA TRP A 158 17.31 15.52 -7.95
C TRP A 158 18.21 15.99 -9.07
N ILE A 159 17.69 15.98 -10.29
CA ILE A 159 18.41 16.42 -11.49
C ILE A 159 17.50 17.25 -12.39
N ASN A 160 18.10 18.17 -13.14
CA ASN A 160 17.44 18.70 -14.33
C ASN A 160 17.75 17.75 -15.48
N PHE A 161 16.72 17.14 -16.05
CA PHE A 161 16.86 16.22 -17.17
C PHE A 161 15.92 16.64 -18.29
N ARG A 162 16.51 17.13 -19.39
CA ARG A 162 15.78 17.84 -20.46
C ARG A 162 15.06 19.06 -19.87
N ASP A 163 13.77 19.18 -20.12
CA ASP A 163 12.85 20.22 -19.63
C ASP A 163 12.22 19.89 -18.27
N LYS A 164 12.59 18.76 -17.65
CA LYS A 164 11.98 18.27 -16.41
C LYS A 164 12.89 18.44 -15.19
N PHE A 165 12.30 18.81 -14.05
CA PHE A 165 12.92 18.69 -12.74
C PHE A 165 12.55 17.33 -12.13
N VAL A 166 13.50 16.40 -12.13
CA VAL A 166 13.27 15.00 -11.77
C VAL A 166 13.76 14.73 -10.35
N TYR A 167 12.89 14.18 -9.52
CA TYR A 167 13.22 13.71 -8.18
C TYR A 167 13.24 12.19 -8.13
N ILE A 168 14.35 11.61 -7.68
CA ILE A 168 14.63 10.17 -7.70
C ILE A 168 14.88 9.74 -6.27
N GLN A 169 14.14 8.73 -5.83
CA GLN A 169 14.15 8.23 -4.46
C GLN A 169 14.34 6.72 -4.48
N TYR A 170 15.15 6.22 -3.56
CA TYR A 170 15.34 4.81 -3.30
C TYR A 170 14.98 4.52 -1.86
N PHE A 171 14.20 3.48 -1.62
CA PHE A 171 13.82 3.02 -0.29
C PHE A 171 14.22 1.57 -0.09
N ALA A 172 14.80 1.26 1.07
CA ALA A 172 15.01 -0.11 1.49
C ALA A 172 13.64 -0.74 1.84
N VAL A 173 13.24 -1.77 1.12
CA VAL A 173 12.03 -2.55 1.44
C VAL A 173 12.42 -3.57 2.51
N ARG A 174 11.65 -3.63 3.59
CA ARG A 174 11.84 -4.59 4.69
C ARG A 174 10.53 -5.26 5.04
N ASP A 175 10.61 -6.50 5.52
CA ASP A 175 9.47 -7.17 6.16
C ASP A 175 9.29 -6.71 7.62
N ASP A 176 8.23 -7.18 8.27
CA ASP A 176 7.88 -6.84 9.66
C ASP A 176 8.96 -7.22 10.67
N ASN A 177 9.85 -8.15 10.32
CA ASN A 177 11.00 -8.54 11.16
C ASN A 177 12.24 -7.68 10.89
N GLY A 178 12.14 -6.67 10.01
CA GLY A 178 13.23 -5.80 9.60
C GLY A 178 14.19 -6.41 8.57
N ASN A 179 13.89 -7.61 8.04
CA ASN A 179 14.76 -8.23 7.04
C ASN A 179 14.68 -7.46 5.73
N TYR A 180 15.84 -7.24 5.10
CA TYR A 180 15.90 -6.62 3.79
C TYR A 180 15.20 -7.48 2.73
N LYS A 181 14.30 -6.86 1.97
CA LYS A 181 13.52 -7.48 0.89
C LYS A 181 13.75 -6.85 -0.48
N GLY A 182 14.57 -5.81 -0.56
CA GLY A 182 14.93 -5.21 -1.84
C GLY A 182 14.95 -3.68 -1.80
N VAL A 183 14.90 -3.10 -2.99
CA VAL A 183 14.88 -1.65 -3.21
C VAL A 183 13.65 -1.25 -4.00
N LEU A 184 12.94 -0.24 -3.52
CA LEU A 184 11.93 0.48 -4.27
C LEU A 184 12.54 1.77 -4.82
N GLU A 185 12.61 1.91 -6.14
CA GLU A 185 12.96 3.14 -6.84
C GLU A 185 11.67 3.88 -7.25
N ILE A 186 11.58 5.15 -6.87
CA ILE A 186 10.54 6.08 -7.33
C ILE A 186 11.21 7.21 -8.11
N THR A 187 10.75 7.45 -9.33
CA THR A 187 11.15 8.63 -10.12
C THR A 187 9.93 9.49 -10.39
N TYR A 188 10.01 10.77 -10.03
CA TYR A 188 8.92 11.71 -10.14
C TYR A 188 9.31 12.96 -10.93
N ASP A 189 8.51 13.32 -11.92
CA ASP A 189 8.59 14.61 -12.59
C ASP A 189 7.93 15.68 -11.71
N ALA A 190 8.74 16.37 -10.91
CA ALA A 190 8.28 17.38 -9.97
C ALA A 190 8.20 18.79 -10.61
N THR A 191 8.24 18.90 -11.94
CA THR A 191 8.21 20.19 -12.66
C THR A 191 6.96 20.99 -12.31
N VAL A 192 5.78 20.34 -12.32
CA VAL A 192 4.51 20.98 -11.97
C VAL A 192 4.51 21.40 -10.50
N LEU A 193 4.89 20.51 -9.58
CA LEU A 193 4.92 20.81 -8.14
C LEU A 193 5.83 22.00 -7.81
N LYS A 194 6.98 22.09 -8.48
CA LYS A 194 7.93 23.18 -8.26
C LYS A 194 7.35 24.55 -8.65
N GLY A 195 6.35 24.59 -9.53
CA GLY A 195 5.66 25.81 -9.98
C GLY A 195 4.36 26.12 -9.26
N LEU A 196 3.91 25.28 -8.32
CA LEU A 196 2.70 25.56 -7.55
C LEU A 196 2.94 26.70 -6.56
N GLU A 197 2.01 27.64 -6.52
CA GLU A 197 1.98 28.76 -5.57
C GLU A 197 0.58 28.91 -4.96
N GLY A 198 0.49 29.51 -3.77
CA GLY A 198 -0.79 29.72 -3.09
C GLY A 198 -1.48 28.40 -2.72
N GLU A 199 -2.81 28.35 -2.88
CA GLU A 199 -3.63 27.20 -2.51
C GLU A 199 -4.80 27.03 -3.51
N GLN A 200 -5.07 25.79 -3.91
CA GLN A 200 -6.28 25.41 -4.63
C GLN A 200 -7.08 24.42 -3.77
N ARG A 201 -8.14 24.92 -3.10
CA ARG A 201 -8.93 24.13 -2.12
C ARG A 201 -10.14 23.43 -2.73
N LEU A 202 -10.52 23.79 -3.95
CA LEU A 202 -11.69 23.28 -4.66
C LEU A 202 -11.32 22.99 -6.12
N LEU A 203 -12.11 22.14 -6.76
CA LEU A 203 -12.01 21.85 -8.18
C LEU A 203 -12.26 23.14 -9.00
N ASP A 204 -11.49 23.29 -10.07
CA ASP A 204 -11.61 24.39 -11.04
C ASP A 204 -11.93 23.80 -12.42
N TRP A 205 -13.08 23.15 -12.51
CA TRP A 205 -13.59 22.55 -13.76
C TRP A 205 -14.83 23.35 -14.18
N GLU A 206 -14.76 24.05 -15.31
CA GLU A 206 -15.96 24.52 -16.05
C GLU A 206 -16.61 23.38 -16.84
#